data_AF-A0A160T598-F1
#
_entry.id   AF-A0A160T598-F1
#
_cell.length_a   1.000
_cell.length_b   1.000
_cell.length_c   1.000
_cell.angle_alpha   90.00
_cell.angle_beta   90.00
_cell.angle_gamma   90.00
#
_symmetry.space_group_name_H-M   'P 1'
#
loop_
_entity.id
_entity.type
_entity.pdbx_description
1 polymer ?
#
loop_
_entity_poly.entity_id
_entity_poly.type
_entity_poly.pdbx_seq_one_letter_code
_entity_poly.pdbx_strand_id
1 'polypeptide(L)' 'MTLKYVGAGFVPGVPARDLTAEEVEGHGGAKALIASGLYVEDKPTAGKKADKDGE' A
#
# COMPACT_ATOMS: atom_id res chain seq x y z
N MET A 1 2.20 -4.43 11.49
CA MET A 1 2.09 -4.63 10.01
C MET A 1 2.68 -3.41 9.35
N THR A 2 3.57 -3.59 8.39
CA THR A 2 4.06 -2.52 7.52
C THR A 2 3.38 -2.66 6.16
N LEU A 3 3.09 -1.55 5.49
CA LEU A 3 2.62 -1.56 4.11
C LEU A 3 3.71 -1.03 3.19
N LYS A 4 4.02 -1.80 2.16
CA LYS A 4 4.96 -1.41 1.12
C LYS A 4 4.22 -0.67 0.02
N TYR A 5 4.73 0.48 -0.39
CA TYR A 5 4.15 1.23 -1.50
C TYR A 5 4.65 0.70 -2.84
N VAL A 6 3.72 0.40 -3.76
CA VAL A 6 4.04 -0.26 -5.05
C VAL A 6 4.15 0.72 -6.23
N GLY A 7 3.93 2.01 -6.02
CA GLY A 7 4.16 3.02 -7.07
C GLY A 7 3.10 3.07 -8.17
N ALA A 8 1.93 2.49 -7.97
CA ALA A 8 0.89 2.36 -8.99
C ALA A 8 -0.06 3.58 -9.11
N GLY A 9 0.24 4.71 -8.46
CA GLY A 9 -0.61 5.91 -8.45
C GLY A 9 -0.55 6.70 -7.14
N PHE A 10 -1.42 7.68 -6.94
CA PHE A 10 -1.40 8.56 -5.77
C PHE A 10 -2.78 8.65 -5.10
N VAL A 11 -2.82 8.51 -3.77
CA VAL A 11 -4.01 8.80 -2.96
C VAL A 11 -3.81 10.15 -2.27
N PRO A 12 -4.71 11.12 -2.46
CA PRO A 12 -4.63 12.41 -1.78
C PRO A 12 -4.70 12.23 -0.27
N GLY A 13 -3.71 12.78 0.43
CA GLY A 13 -3.59 12.68 1.89
C GLY A 13 -2.83 11.46 2.40
N VAL A 14 -2.33 10.58 1.52
CA VAL A 14 -1.48 9.44 1.88
C VAL A 14 -0.12 9.58 1.20
N PRO A 15 1.00 9.49 1.94
CA PRO A 15 2.32 9.68 1.35
C PRO A 15 2.71 8.45 0.54
N ALA A 16 3.15 8.66 -0.71
CA ALA A 16 3.60 7.66 -1.67
C ALA A 16 4.94 7.00 -1.29
N ARG A 17 4.98 6.37 -0.11
CA ARG A 17 6.14 5.71 0.51
C ARG A 17 5.67 4.52 1.33
N ASP A 18 6.60 3.68 1.79
CA ASP A 18 6.29 2.62 2.74
C ASP A 18 5.72 3.21 4.04
N LEU A 19 4.62 2.64 4.53
CA LEU A 19 3.90 3.08 5.72
C LEU A 19 4.04 2.07 6.85
N THR A 20 4.13 2.57 8.08
CA THR A 20 4.09 1.74 9.29
C THR A 20 2.66 1.49 9.75
N ALA A 21 2.45 0.55 10.67
CA ALA A 21 1.12 0.22 11.20
C ALA A 21 0.35 1.47 11.70
N GLU A 22 1.07 2.36 12.39
CA GLU A 22 0.52 3.58 12.96
C GLU A 22 0.07 4.57 11.87
N GLU A 23 0.89 4.77 10.84
CA GLU A 23 0.53 5.64 9.71
C GLU A 23 -0.63 5.04 8.93
N VAL A 24 -0.63 3.72 8.73
CA VAL A 24 -1.68 2.99 8.06
C VAL A 24 -3.02 3.20 8.74
N GLU A 25 -3.09 3.12 10.07
CA GLU A 25 -4.31 3.41 10.83
C GLU A 25 -4.71 4.89 10.72
N GLY A 26 -3.74 5.80 10.78
CA GLY A 26 -3.97 7.25 10.61
C GLY A 26 -4.51 7.65 9.22
N HIS A 27 -4.17 6.89 8.18
CA HIS A 27 -4.57 7.16 6.80
C HIS A 27 -5.87 6.45 6.35
N GLY A 28 -6.58 5.78 7.26
CA GLY A 28 -7.84 5.10 6.97
C GLY A 28 -7.77 3.57 7.01
N GLY A 29 -6.65 3.02 7.46
CA GLY A 29 -6.46 1.60 7.74
C GLY A 29 -5.89 0.79 6.58
N ALA A 30 -5.31 -0.36 6.91
CA ALA A 30 -4.60 -1.20 5.95
C ALA A 30 -5.50 -1.67 4.81
N LYS A 31 -6.76 -1.96 5.11
CA LYS A 31 -7.75 -2.39 4.11
C LYS A 31 -7.96 -1.36 3.01
N ALA A 32 -8.09 -0.07 3.36
CA ALA A 32 -8.33 0.98 2.37
C ALA A 32 -7.11 1.18 1.46
N LEU A 33 -5.91 1.16 2.06
CA LEU A 33 -4.65 1.33 1.36
C LEU A 33 -4.35 0.15 0.41
N ILE A 34 -4.60 -1.08 0.87
CA ILE A 34 -4.46 -2.29 0.06
C ILE A 34 -5.54 -2.34 -1.03
N ALA A 35 -6.78 -1.97 -0.72
CA ALA A 35 -7.89 -1.93 -1.70
C ALA A 35 -7.66 -0.89 -2.80
N SER A 36 -6.92 0.18 -2.51
CA SER A 36 -6.49 1.16 -3.50
C SER A 36 -5.50 0.58 -4.53
N GLY A 37 -4.88 -0.57 -4.23
CA GLY A 37 -3.87 -1.19 -5.09
C GLY A 37 -2.50 -0.49 -5.07
N LEU A 38 -2.35 0.55 -4.25
CA LEU A 38 -1.10 1.31 -4.09
C LEU A 38 -0.17 0.75 -3.01
N TYR A 39 -0.71 -0.08 -2.12
CA TYR A 39 0.02 -0.62 -0.99
C TYR A 39 -0.18 -2.13 -0.88
N VAL A 40 0.86 -2.82 -0.44
CA VAL A 40 0.82 -4.26 -0.15
C VAL A 40 1.30 -4.52 1.26
N GLU A 41 0.76 -5.56 1.90
CA GLU A 41 1.18 -5.93 3.24
C GLU A 41 2.60 -6.51 3.22
N ASP A 42 3.52 -5.85 3.91
CA ASP A 42 4.90 -6.32 4.12
C ASP A 42 4.88 -7.35 5.27
N LYS A 43 4.23 -8.49 4.97
CA LYS A 43 4.32 -9.70 5.78
C LYS A 43 5.09 -10.73 4.96
N PRO A 44 6.04 -11.49 5.54
CA PRO A 44 6.85 -12.46 4.79
C PRO A 44 6.07 -13.70 4.30
N THR A 45 4.75 -13.60 4.10
CA THR A 45 3.93 -14.68 3.56
C THR A 45 3.73 -14.47 2.06
N ALA A 46 4.17 -15.47 1.30
CA ALA A 46 4.15 -15.51 -0.14
C ALA A 46 2.75 -15.28 -0.72
N GLY A 47 2.62 -14.37 -1.69
CA GLY A 47 1.47 -14.40 -2.60
C GLY A 47 1.04 -13.07 -3.20
N LYS A 48 1.44 -12.87 -4.46
CA LYS A 48 0.63 -12.28 -5.54
C LYS A 48 0.64 -10.74 -5.71
N LYS A 49 1.55 -10.32 -6.61
CA LYS A 49 1.32 -9.42 -7.77
C LYS A 49 0.67 -8.05 -7.54
N ALA A 50 1.46 -7.01 -7.76
CA ALA A 50 1.06 -5.90 -8.62
C ALA A 50 2.09 -5.84 -9.77
N ASP A 51 1.93 -6.74 -10.73
CA ASP A 51 2.55 -6.60 -12.04
C ASP A 51 1.75 -5.52 -12.83
N LYS A 52 2.47 -4.50 -13.32
CA LYS A 52 2.45 -4.03 -14.73
C LYS A 52 1.41 -2.98 -15.21
N ASP A 53 1.93 -1.77 -15.50
CA ASP A 53 1.90 -1.04 -16.81
C ASP A 53 0.63 -0.33 -17.32
N GLY A 54 0.86 0.84 -17.93
CA GLY A 54 -0.06 1.62 -18.79
C GLY A 54 -0.12 3.10 -18.38
N GLU A 55 0.27 4.11 -19.15
CA GLU A 55 0.71 4.27 -20.55
C GLU A 55 1.61 5.52 -20.64
#